data_AF-A0A0Q5VP83-F1
#
_entry.id   AF-A0A0Q5VP83-F1
#
_cell.length_a   1.000
_cell.length_b   1.000
_cell.length_c   1.000
_cell.angle_alpha   90.00
_cell.angle_beta   90.00
_cell.angle_gamma   90.00
#
_symmetry.space_group_name_H-M   'P 1'
#
loop_
_entity.id
_entity.type
_entity.pdbx_description
1 polymer ?
#
loop_
_entity_poly.entity_id
_entity_poly.type
_entity_poly.pdbx_seq_one_letter_code
_entity_poly.pdbx_strand_id
1 'polypeptide(L)'
;MTRGEQQQVDAGHGDDPFVRQVVWLVDRAGGKESLARATGNRVSVRTLDNWVRGTYPRAAVTGAVRDLDAWARAHAEGYPAAAGAPRLVESCGPDRTPAAVPAAVPPAPEQPPVPSRSRWTPLALVGGAAAIVVLTAAVTVPVTLAVATGDPAVDPVQAAQVEPAPTAVPVVGVLPSQGDGRLYEETTGSIGANTFSDPRALTDNALGIPADTTVVVRCRYYSPVLPSVVPDGFWYLVDSEEWAGRWSPSNSFMNGDVPGGETLHNTDFDVPVCR
;
A
#
# COMPACT_ATOMS: atom_id res chain seq x y z
N MET A 1 -26.53 4.39 -21.26
CA MET A 1 -25.50 5.04 -20.42
C MET A 1 -24.89 3.92 -19.58
N THR A 2 -23.62 3.49 -19.65
CA THR A 2 -22.37 4.11 -20.14
C THR A 2 -21.33 2.98 -20.25
N ARG A 3 -21.11 2.41 -21.44
CA ARG A 3 -19.97 1.50 -21.72
C ARG A 3 -18.90 2.17 -22.60
N GLY A 4 -19.20 3.37 -23.12
CA GLY A 4 -18.32 4.14 -23.98
C GLY A 4 -17.38 5.11 -23.25
N GLU A 5 -17.63 5.45 -21.98
CA GLU A 5 -16.84 6.45 -21.26
C GLU A 5 -15.56 5.88 -20.63
N GLN A 6 -15.55 4.60 -20.23
CA GLN A 6 -14.34 3.98 -19.64
C GLN A 6 -13.26 3.68 -20.69
N GLN A 7 -13.64 3.40 -21.94
CA GLN A 7 -12.66 3.09 -22.98
C GLN A 7 -11.90 4.33 -23.48
N GLN A 8 -12.36 5.54 -23.14
CA GLN A 8 -11.71 6.80 -23.52
C GLN A 8 -10.65 7.25 -22.49
N VAL A 9 -10.60 6.66 -21.29
CA VAL A 9 -9.62 7.01 -20.25
C VAL A 9 -8.31 6.22 -20.40
N ASP A 10 -8.38 4.97 -20.89
CA ASP A 10 -7.19 4.12 -21.06
C ASP A 10 -6.33 4.49 -22.27
N ALA A 11 -6.94 5.02 -23.35
CA ALA A 11 -6.19 5.42 -24.54
C ALA A 11 -5.34 6.69 -24.35
N GLY A 12 -5.62 7.50 -23.32
CA GLY A 12 -4.91 8.77 -23.08
C GLY A 12 -3.62 8.66 -22.26
N HIS A 13 -3.40 7.56 -21.54
CA HIS A 13 -2.27 7.44 -20.62
C HIS A 13 -0.96 7.01 -21.29
N GLY A 14 -1.00 6.26 -22.40
CA GLY A 14 0.19 5.82 -23.14
C GLY A 14 0.92 6.95 -23.89
N ASP A 15 0.23 8.07 -24.12
CA ASP A 15 0.76 9.22 -24.83
C ASP A 15 1.29 10.35 -23.94
N ASP A 16 1.18 10.23 -22.61
CA ASP A 16 1.77 11.22 -21.73
C ASP A 16 3.30 11.03 -21.68
N PRO A 17 4.09 12.01 -22.15
CA PRO A 17 5.54 11.84 -22.22
C PRO A 17 6.19 11.80 -20.83
N PHE A 18 5.56 12.36 -19.79
CA PHE A 18 6.08 12.21 -18.42
C PHE A 18 5.97 10.75 -17.99
N VAL A 19 4.81 10.14 -18.19
CA VAL A 19 4.55 8.73 -17.83
C VAL A 19 5.49 7.83 -18.61
N ARG A 20 5.63 8.04 -19.92
CA ARG A 20 6.56 7.30 -20.79
C ARG A 20 8.00 7.38 -20.28
N GLN A 21 8.43 8.56 -19.87
CA GLN A 21 9.77 8.79 -19.35
C GLN A 21 10.01 8.07 -18.01
N VAL A 22 9.02 8.08 -17.11
CA VAL A 22 9.10 7.37 -15.81
C VAL A 22 9.09 5.85 -16.00
N VAL A 23 8.23 5.32 -16.87
CA VAL A 23 8.17 3.87 -17.17
C VAL A 23 9.51 3.39 -17.73
N TRP A 24 10.08 4.12 -18.68
CA TRP A 24 11.41 3.79 -19.24
C TRP A 24 12.51 3.76 -18.17
N LEU A 25 12.51 4.71 -17.23
CA LEU A 25 13.48 4.72 -16.12
C LEU A 25 13.28 3.54 -15.16
N VAL A 26 12.02 3.18 -14.86
CA VAL A 26 11.68 2.03 -14.01
C VAL A 26 12.15 0.73 -14.66
N ASP A 27 11.87 0.53 -15.95
CA ASP A 27 12.28 -0.67 -16.68
C ASP A 27 13.80 -0.79 -16.75
N ARG A 28 14.50 0.32 -17.07
CA ARG A 28 15.97 0.35 -17.14
C ARG A 28 16.63 0.06 -15.78
N ALA A 29 16.03 0.52 -14.69
CA ALA A 29 16.54 0.26 -13.35
C ALA A 29 16.22 -1.16 -12.84
N GLY A 30 15.42 -1.94 -13.57
CA GLY A 30 14.97 -3.27 -13.14
C GLY A 30 13.89 -3.21 -12.06
N GLY A 31 13.00 -2.22 -12.10
CA GLY A 31 11.86 -2.07 -11.21
C GLY A 31 11.85 -0.79 -10.37
N LYS A 32 10.70 -0.49 -9.74
CA LYS A 32 10.48 0.74 -8.98
C LYS A 32 11.33 0.77 -7.70
N GLU A 33 11.47 -0.38 -7.04
CA GLU A 33 12.27 -0.57 -5.83
C GLU A 33 13.76 -0.34 -6.12
N SER A 34 14.24 -0.87 -7.24
CA SER A 34 15.61 -0.68 -7.71
C SER A 34 15.89 0.77 -8.05
N LEU A 35 14.95 1.45 -8.74
CA LEU A 35 15.06 2.87 -9.04
C LEU A 35 15.03 3.75 -7.78
N ALA A 36 14.14 3.46 -6.84
CA ALA A 36 14.06 4.17 -5.56
C ALA A 36 15.38 4.03 -4.78
N ARG A 37 15.94 2.82 -4.70
CA ARG A 37 17.24 2.58 -4.06
C ARG A 37 18.38 3.30 -4.78
N ALA A 38 18.41 3.25 -6.12
CA ALA A 38 19.45 3.87 -6.93
C ALA A 38 19.46 5.40 -6.83
N THR A 39 18.28 6.01 -6.62
CA THR A 39 18.13 7.45 -6.37
C THR A 39 18.38 7.85 -4.91
N GLY A 40 18.82 6.92 -4.06
CA GLY A 40 19.05 7.17 -2.63
C GLY A 40 17.75 7.47 -1.87
N ASN A 41 16.64 6.86 -2.28
CA ASN A 41 15.29 7.05 -1.73
C ASN A 41 14.76 8.49 -1.78
N ARG A 42 15.31 9.33 -2.66
CA ARG A 42 14.78 10.70 -2.91
C ARG A 42 13.41 10.67 -3.58
N VAL A 43 13.10 9.60 -4.30
CA VAL A 43 11.77 9.32 -4.84
C VAL A 43 11.29 7.97 -4.32
N SER A 44 10.17 7.98 -3.59
CA SER A 44 9.59 6.77 -3.02
C SER A 44 8.95 5.88 -4.10
N VAL A 45 8.87 4.57 -3.84
CA VAL A 45 8.16 3.61 -4.71
C VAL A 45 6.70 4.02 -4.93
N ARG A 46 6.01 4.50 -3.88
CA ARG A 46 4.65 5.02 -3.98
C ARG A 46 4.54 6.21 -4.93
N THR A 47 5.52 7.13 -4.87
CA THR A 47 5.57 8.28 -5.77
C THR A 47 5.72 7.84 -7.23
N LEU A 48 6.62 6.88 -7.48
CA LEU A 48 6.79 6.29 -8.82
C LEU A 48 5.52 5.59 -9.30
N ASP A 49 4.81 4.87 -8.43
CA ASP A 49 3.54 4.23 -8.77
C ASP A 49 2.48 5.24 -9.20
N ASN A 50 2.29 6.31 -8.42
CA ASN A 50 1.38 7.40 -8.79
C ASN A 50 1.75 8.03 -10.13
N TRP A 51 3.04 8.26 -10.37
CA TRP A 51 3.54 8.86 -11.61
C TRP A 51 3.31 7.97 -12.82
N VAL A 52 3.54 6.65 -12.71
CA VAL A 52 3.24 5.68 -13.77
C VAL A 52 1.74 5.62 -14.07
N ARG A 53 0.87 5.85 -13.08
CA ARG A 53 -0.59 5.97 -13.26
C ARG A 53 -1.02 7.36 -13.79
N GLY A 54 -0.11 8.22 -14.22
CA GLY A 54 -0.44 9.56 -14.72
C GLY A 54 -0.81 10.58 -13.63
N THR A 55 -0.68 10.21 -12.35
CA THR A 55 -0.93 11.08 -11.20
C THR A 55 0.38 11.74 -10.76
N TYR A 56 0.76 12.82 -11.43
CA TYR A 56 1.99 13.56 -11.17
C TYR A 56 1.75 15.08 -11.18
N PRO A 57 2.64 15.90 -10.59
CA PRO A 57 2.45 17.34 -10.52
C PRO A 57 2.63 17.98 -11.90
N ARG A 58 1.53 18.13 -12.64
CA ARG A 58 1.54 18.71 -14.00
C ARG A 58 1.84 20.22 -14.00
N ALA A 59 1.34 20.94 -13.00
CA ALA A 59 1.43 22.40 -12.94
C ALA A 59 2.74 22.94 -12.34
N ALA A 60 3.55 22.08 -11.70
CA ALA A 60 4.76 22.52 -11.01
C ALA A 60 5.84 21.43 -10.99
N VAL A 61 7.10 21.85 -11.15
CA VAL A 61 8.26 20.97 -11.00
C VAL A 61 8.61 20.85 -9.52
N THR A 62 8.29 19.71 -8.90
CA THR A 62 8.60 19.44 -7.48
C THR A 62 10.06 19.02 -7.28
N GLY A 63 10.53 19.04 -6.02
CA GLY A 63 11.88 18.56 -5.67
C GLY A 63 12.14 17.12 -6.13
N ALA A 64 11.18 16.21 -5.90
CA ALA A 64 11.27 14.81 -6.33
C ALA A 64 11.45 14.66 -7.85
N VAL A 65 10.77 15.49 -8.66
CA VAL A 65 10.92 15.48 -10.12
C VAL A 65 12.32 15.96 -10.51
N ARG A 66 12.86 16.99 -9.85
CA ARG A 66 14.23 17.49 -10.09
C ARG A 66 15.29 16.47 -9.70
N ASP A 67 15.11 15.80 -8.56
CA ASP A 67 16.02 14.78 -8.07
C ASP A 67 16.08 13.57 -9.03
N LEU A 68 14.92 13.08 -9.49
CA LEU A 68 14.88 11.98 -10.46
C LEU A 68 15.48 12.38 -11.81
N ASP A 69 15.18 13.58 -12.32
CA ASP A 69 15.77 14.09 -13.57
C ASP A 69 17.29 14.25 -13.46
N ALA A 70 17.79 14.79 -12.34
CA ALA A 70 19.23 14.93 -12.11
C ALA A 70 19.92 13.57 -12.03
N TRP A 71 19.33 12.60 -11.32
CA TRP A 71 19.85 11.24 -11.27
C TRP A 71 19.88 10.58 -12.65
N ALA A 72 18.79 10.70 -13.42
CA ALA A 72 18.67 10.12 -14.75
C ALA A 72 19.73 10.66 -15.71
N ARG A 73 20.00 11.98 -15.69
CA ARG A 73 21.07 12.56 -16.51
C ARG A 73 22.47 12.05 -16.17
N ALA A 74 22.70 11.73 -14.90
CA ALA A 74 24.01 11.27 -14.44
C ALA A 74 24.22 9.76 -14.66
N HIS A 75 23.17 8.94 -14.65
CA HIS A 75 23.30 7.48 -14.59
C HIS A 75 22.56 6.71 -15.71
N ALA A 76 21.58 7.32 -16.38
CA ALA A 76 20.81 6.67 -17.43
C ALA A 76 21.34 7.08 -18.82
N GLU A 77 22.24 6.29 -19.37
CA GLU A 77 22.75 6.48 -20.73
C GLU A 77 21.61 6.59 -21.74
N GLY A 78 21.67 7.62 -22.60
CA GLY A 78 20.65 7.93 -23.60
C GLY A 78 19.45 8.74 -23.08
N TYR A 79 19.36 9.06 -21.78
CA TYR A 79 18.33 9.95 -21.26
C TYR A 79 18.50 11.40 -21.78
N PRO A 80 17.43 12.09 -22.22
CA PRO A 80 16.03 11.63 -22.29
C PRO A 80 15.65 10.95 -23.63
N ALA A 81 16.47 11.10 -24.68
CA ALA A 81 16.13 10.72 -26.05
C ALA A 81 15.75 9.24 -26.23
N ALA A 82 16.37 8.34 -25.47
CA ALA A 82 16.10 6.91 -25.50
C ALA A 82 14.67 6.53 -25.08
N ALA A 83 13.98 7.39 -24.32
CA ALA A 83 12.58 7.19 -23.96
C ALA A 83 11.59 7.79 -24.98
N GLY A 84 12.08 8.51 -26.00
CA GLY A 84 11.23 9.20 -26.97
C GLY A 84 10.32 10.26 -26.35
N ALA A 85 10.79 10.91 -25.27
CA ALA A 85 10.06 11.92 -24.51
C ALA A 85 10.99 13.10 -24.12
N PRO A 86 10.44 14.30 -23.86
CA PRO A 86 11.18 15.38 -23.22
C PRO A 86 11.60 15.00 -21.80
N ARG A 87 12.47 15.82 -21.19
CA ARG A 87 12.90 15.58 -19.81
C ARG A 87 11.72 15.61 -18.84
N LEU A 88 11.88 14.94 -17.70
CA LEU A 88 10.86 14.95 -16.63
C LEU A 88 10.51 16.38 -16.20
N VAL A 89 11.51 17.25 -16.05
CA VAL A 89 11.31 18.66 -15.68
C VAL A 89 10.66 19.49 -16.79
N GLU A 90 10.79 19.11 -18.05
CA GLU A 90 10.15 19.77 -19.21
C GLU A 90 8.71 19.29 -19.41
N SER A 91 8.41 18.09 -18.92
CA SER A 91 7.06 17.50 -18.96
C SER A 91 6.16 17.99 -17.81
N CYS A 92 6.71 18.80 -16.89
CA CYS A 92 6.03 19.44 -15.76
C CYS A 92 6.15 20.97 -15.87
N GLY A 93 5.07 21.72 -15.66
CA GLY A 93 5.11 23.18 -15.57
C GLY A 93 3.86 23.87 -16.13
N PRO A 94 3.66 25.16 -15.78
CA PRO A 94 2.50 25.93 -16.23
C PRO A 94 2.50 26.22 -17.73
N ASP A 95 3.67 26.19 -18.38
CA ASP A 95 3.85 26.56 -19.78
C ASP A 95 3.57 25.43 -20.78
N ARG A 96 2.87 24.36 -20.35
CA ARG A 96 2.22 23.45 -21.30
C ARG A 96 1.02 24.17 -21.94
N THR A 97 1.33 25.15 -22.77
CA THR A 97 0.43 25.55 -23.84
C THR A 97 0.30 24.30 -24.71
N PRO A 98 -0.88 23.65 -24.80
CA PRO A 98 -1.05 22.55 -25.73
C PRO A 98 -0.59 23.04 -27.10
N ALA A 99 0.24 22.24 -27.78
CA ALA A 99 0.77 22.57 -29.10
C ALA A 99 -0.33 23.22 -29.92
N ALA A 100 -0.08 24.47 -30.33
CA ALA A 100 -1.07 25.34 -30.93
C ALA A 100 -1.86 24.57 -32.00
N VAL A 101 -3.16 24.43 -31.75
CA VAL A 101 -4.14 24.17 -32.80
C VAL A 101 -3.89 25.27 -33.86
N PRO A 102 -3.71 24.93 -35.15
CA PRO A 102 -3.41 25.93 -36.16
C PRO A 102 -4.40 27.09 -36.10
N ALA A 103 -3.84 28.30 -36.11
CA ALA A 103 -4.51 29.55 -35.78
C ALA A 103 -5.88 29.72 -36.46
N ALA A 104 -6.91 29.85 -35.64
CA ALA A 104 -8.21 30.34 -36.08
C ALA A 104 -8.77 31.36 -35.08
N VAL A 105 -8.93 32.57 -35.61
CA VAL A 105 -9.74 33.72 -35.17
C VAL A 105 -9.08 34.68 -34.14
N PRO A 106 -8.95 35.98 -34.47
CA PRO A 106 -8.43 37.01 -33.57
C PRO A 106 -9.37 37.27 -32.37
N PRO A 107 -8.82 37.70 -31.22
CA PRO A 107 -9.57 37.81 -29.96
C PRO A 107 -10.56 38.99 -29.95
N ALA A 108 -11.72 38.74 -29.33
CA ALA A 108 -12.70 39.75 -28.95
C ALA A 108 -12.16 40.65 -27.81
N PRO A 109 -12.62 41.91 -27.70
CA PRO A 109 -12.05 42.88 -26.78
C PRO A 109 -12.17 42.49 -25.30
N GLU A 110 -11.08 42.77 -24.61
CA GLU A 110 -10.74 42.53 -23.21
C GLU A 110 -11.80 43.12 -22.24
N GLN A 111 -12.40 42.28 -21.41
CA GLN A 111 -13.23 42.75 -20.29
C GLN A 111 -12.34 43.09 -19.08
N PRO A 112 -12.61 44.20 -18.38
CA PRO A 112 -11.80 44.64 -17.24
C PRO A 112 -11.90 43.68 -16.03
N PRO A 113 -10.85 43.61 -15.19
CA PRO A 113 -10.79 42.67 -14.08
C PRO A 113 -11.80 43.02 -12.98
N VAL A 114 -12.52 41.99 -12.51
CA VAL A 114 -13.41 42.08 -11.34
C VAL A 114 -12.57 41.91 -10.06
N PRO A 115 -12.67 42.82 -9.07
CA PRO A 115 -11.90 42.70 -7.84
C PRO A 115 -12.40 41.54 -6.96
N SER A 116 -11.49 40.61 -6.61
CA SER A 116 -11.77 39.51 -5.68
C SER A 116 -11.83 40.01 -4.24
N ARG A 117 -13.01 39.97 -3.62
CA ARG A 117 -13.20 40.23 -2.18
C ARG A 117 -12.66 39.06 -1.36
N SER A 118 -11.47 39.26 -0.78
CA SER A 118 -10.94 38.44 0.32
C SER A 118 -11.92 38.43 1.50
N ARG A 119 -12.44 37.26 1.85
CA ARG A 119 -13.17 37.00 3.10
C ARG A 119 -12.31 36.10 3.96
N TRP A 120 -11.61 36.69 4.92
CA TRP A 120 -11.02 35.96 6.04
C TRP A 120 -11.83 36.27 7.28
N THR A 121 -12.48 35.24 7.80
CA THR A 121 -13.20 35.20 9.07
C THR A 121 -12.20 35.09 10.22
N PRO A 122 -12.32 35.89 11.29
CA PRO A 122 -11.60 35.64 12.53
C PRO A 122 -12.35 34.58 13.34
N LEU A 123 -11.66 33.57 13.85
CA LEU A 123 -12.19 32.71 14.90
C LEU A 123 -11.32 32.84 16.16
N ALA A 124 -12.00 33.20 17.24
CA ALA A 124 -11.46 33.47 18.56
C ALA A 124 -11.48 32.21 19.44
N LEU A 125 -10.45 32.11 20.29
CA LEU A 125 -10.43 31.68 21.70
C LEU A 125 -11.57 30.81 22.25
N VAL A 126 -11.21 29.60 22.74
CA VAL A 126 -11.67 28.93 23.98
C VAL A 126 -10.55 27.92 24.32
N GLY A 127 -9.85 27.82 25.46
CA GLY A 127 -10.23 28.02 26.85
C GLY A 127 -10.45 26.66 27.52
N GLY A 128 -9.57 26.19 28.42
CA GLY A 128 -9.88 25.02 29.25
C GLY A 128 -8.69 24.25 29.79
N ALA A 129 -8.32 24.53 31.03
CA ALA A 129 -7.46 23.72 31.88
C ALA A 129 -8.31 22.75 32.73
N ALA A 130 -7.84 21.51 32.90
CA ALA A 130 -8.08 20.60 34.04
C ALA A 130 -7.21 19.34 33.77
N ALA A 131 -6.15 18.98 34.50
CA ALA A 131 -6.00 18.63 35.92
C ALA A 131 -6.74 17.35 36.34
N ILE A 132 -6.02 16.53 37.13
CA ILE A 132 -6.43 15.38 37.98
C ILE A 132 -6.72 14.07 37.19
N VAL A 133 -6.30 12.84 37.53
CA VAL A 133 -6.01 12.14 38.80
C VAL A 133 -5.03 10.97 38.55
N VAL A 134 -4.07 10.81 39.47
CA VAL A 134 -3.24 9.61 39.69
C VAL A 134 -4.09 8.47 40.26
N LEU A 135 -4.00 7.25 39.73
CA LEU A 135 -4.29 6.04 40.53
C LEU A 135 -3.45 4.85 40.05
N THR A 136 -2.49 4.53 40.90
CA THR A 136 -1.69 3.31 40.96
C THR A 136 -2.55 2.08 41.28
N ALA A 137 -2.36 0.99 40.55
CA ALA A 137 -2.59 -0.36 41.06
C ALA A 137 -1.60 -1.32 40.41
N ALA A 138 -0.51 -1.57 41.12
CA ALA A 138 0.38 -2.69 40.84
C ALA A 138 -0.35 -3.98 41.22
N VAL A 139 -0.68 -4.81 40.23
CA VAL A 139 -1.14 -6.18 40.45
C VAL A 139 -0.05 -7.12 39.92
N THR A 140 0.81 -7.56 40.84
CA THR A 140 1.73 -8.67 40.63
C THR A 140 0.94 -9.98 40.67
N VAL A 141 0.85 -10.66 39.53
CA VAL A 141 0.39 -12.07 39.47
C VAL A 141 1.64 -12.96 39.35
N PRO A 142 1.92 -13.85 40.31
CA PRO A 142 2.90 -14.91 40.11
C PRO A 142 2.23 -16.05 39.33
N VAL A 143 2.59 -16.22 38.05
CA VAL A 143 2.23 -17.44 37.32
C VAL A 143 3.30 -18.49 37.63
N THR A 144 2.85 -19.53 38.32
CA THR A 144 3.60 -20.73 38.68
C THR A 144 3.99 -21.54 37.43
N LEU A 145 5.29 -21.77 37.29
CA LEU A 145 5.88 -22.78 36.39
C LEU A 145 5.39 -24.18 36.79
N ALA A 146 4.74 -24.89 35.87
CA ALA A 146 4.61 -26.34 35.93
C ALA A 146 5.53 -26.97 34.89
N VAL A 147 6.71 -27.40 35.36
CA VAL A 147 7.62 -28.27 34.61
C VAL A 147 7.01 -29.68 34.63
N ALA A 148 6.56 -30.15 33.48
CA ALA A 148 6.28 -31.57 33.25
C ALA A 148 7.41 -32.14 32.38
N THR A 149 8.47 -32.62 33.05
CA THR A 149 9.44 -33.54 32.46
C THR A 149 8.78 -34.92 32.36
N GLY A 150 8.59 -35.41 31.15
CA GLY A 150 8.05 -36.73 30.88
C GLY A 150 8.50 -37.24 29.52
N ASP A 151 9.79 -37.55 29.38
CA ASP A 151 10.23 -38.57 28.43
C ASP A 151 9.85 -39.94 28.99
N PRO A 152 9.29 -40.83 28.17
CA PRO A 152 10.13 -41.95 27.78
C PRO A 152 9.89 -42.51 26.37
N ALA A 153 10.92 -43.26 25.95
CA ALA A 153 10.90 -44.37 25.00
C ALA A 153 11.05 -44.01 23.51
N VAL A 154 12.33 -44.02 23.12
CA VAL A 154 12.84 -44.32 21.79
C VAL A 154 12.33 -45.69 21.34
N ASP A 155 11.55 -45.74 20.27
CA ASP A 155 11.34 -46.94 19.46
C ASP A 155 12.32 -46.95 18.27
N PRO A 156 13.01 -48.06 17.97
CA PRO A 156 14.00 -48.10 16.91
C PRO A 156 13.37 -48.40 15.54
N VAL A 157 13.74 -47.55 14.58
CA VAL A 157 14.10 -47.90 13.19
C VAL A 157 13.05 -48.71 12.41
N GLN A 158 12.22 -47.99 11.67
CA GLN A 158 11.66 -48.49 10.41
C GLN A 158 12.08 -47.55 9.29
N ALA A 159 13.13 -47.94 8.57
CA ALA A 159 13.63 -47.24 7.40
C ALA A 159 12.62 -47.38 6.25
N ALA A 160 11.59 -46.54 6.27
CA ALA A 160 10.76 -46.28 5.10
C ALA A 160 11.62 -45.52 4.09
N GLN A 161 11.69 -46.03 2.87
CA GLN A 161 12.35 -45.37 1.76
C GLN A 161 11.71 -44.00 1.55
N VAL A 162 12.46 -42.94 1.83
CA VAL A 162 12.09 -41.57 1.51
C VAL A 162 12.19 -41.43 0.00
N GLU A 163 11.07 -41.67 -0.68
CA GLU A 163 10.88 -41.21 -2.05
C GLU A 163 11.05 -39.68 -2.05
N PRO A 164 11.95 -39.12 -2.87
CA PRO A 164 12.18 -37.68 -2.86
C PRO A 164 10.87 -36.98 -3.21
N ALA A 165 10.37 -36.17 -2.27
CA ALA A 165 9.17 -35.37 -2.45
C ALA A 165 9.29 -34.61 -3.78
N PRO A 166 8.27 -34.68 -4.66
CA PRO A 166 8.30 -33.96 -5.92
C PRO A 166 8.55 -32.49 -5.61
N THR A 167 9.62 -31.94 -6.20
CA THR A 167 9.92 -30.52 -6.10
C THR A 167 8.76 -29.77 -6.74
N ALA A 168 7.85 -29.27 -5.90
CA ALA A 168 6.70 -28.51 -6.34
C ALA A 168 7.21 -27.25 -7.06
N VAL A 169 7.01 -27.20 -8.37
CA VAL A 169 7.26 -26.01 -9.16
C VAL A 169 6.23 -24.97 -8.70
N PRO A 170 6.64 -23.78 -8.24
CA PRO A 170 5.69 -22.75 -7.82
C PRO A 170 4.82 -22.37 -9.02
N VAL A 171 3.53 -22.67 -8.94
CA VAL A 171 2.55 -22.21 -9.92
C VAL A 171 2.42 -20.70 -9.77
N VAL A 172 3.00 -19.96 -10.71
CA VAL A 172 2.91 -18.50 -10.77
C VAL A 172 1.43 -18.12 -10.80
N GLY A 173 0.93 -17.54 -9.72
CA GLY A 173 -0.45 -17.05 -9.60
C GLY A 173 -1.22 -17.55 -8.37
N VAL A 174 -0.82 -18.65 -7.75
CA VAL A 174 -1.49 -19.15 -6.52
C VAL A 174 -0.88 -18.47 -5.29
N LEU A 175 -1.73 -17.84 -4.48
CA LEU A 175 -1.31 -17.30 -3.18
C LEU A 175 -1.11 -18.43 -2.17
N PRO A 176 -0.08 -18.38 -1.32
CA PRO A 176 0.07 -19.35 -0.25
C PRO A 176 -1.13 -19.23 0.69
N SER A 177 -1.68 -20.38 1.10
CA SER A 177 -2.91 -20.42 1.89
C SER A 177 -2.81 -21.38 3.07
N GLN A 178 -1.67 -22.05 3.25
CA GLN A 178 -1.48 -23.01 4.34
C GLN A 178 -0.81 -22.32 5.52
N GLY A 179 -1.44 -22.40 6.70
CA GLY A 179 -0.85 -21.98 7.97
C GLY A 179 -0.03 -23.10 8.62
N ASP A 180 0.13 -23.04 9.94
CA ASP A 180 0.74 -24.10 10.75
C ASP A 180 -0.26 -25.20 11.19
N GLY A 181 -1.51 -25.09 10.73
CA GLY A 181 -2.62 -25.99 11.09
C GLY A 181 -3.41 -25.54 12.31
N ARG A 182 -2.96 -24.52 13.03
CA ARG A 182 -3.72 -23.88 14.10
C ARG A 182 -4.53 -22.70 13.55
N LEU A 183 -5.67 -22.46 14.17
CA LEU A 183 -6.55 -21.33 13.89
C LEU A 183 -6.43 -20.30 15.01
N TYR A 184 -6.49 -19.03 14.64
CA TYR A 184 -6.25 -17.89 15.53
C TYR A 184 -7.48 -16.98 15.53
N GLU A 185 -7.91 -16.53 16.70
CA GLU A 185 -9.02 -15.59 16.80
C GLU A 185 -8.50 -14.15 16.71
N GLU A 186 -9.13 -13.36 15.85
CA GLU A 186 -8.84 -11.94 15.70
C GLU A 186 -10.14 -11.15 15.76
N THR A 187 -10.13 -10.01 16.45
CA THR A 187 -11.30 -9.14 16.53
C THR A 187 -11.06 -7.90 15.69
N THR A 188 -12.00 -7.53 14.83
CA THR A 188 -11.90 -6.28 14.04
C THR A 188 -11.97 -5.06 14.97
N GLY A 189 -11.28 -3.98 14.57
CA GLY A 189 -11.37 -2.71 15.28
C GLY A 189 -12.74 -2.03 15.10
N SER A 190 -12.86 -0.83 15.67
CA SER A 190 -14.12 -0.06 15.72
C SER A 190 -14.69 0.38 14.36
N ILE A 191 -13.92 0.25 13.28
CA ILE A 191 -14.35 0.55 11.90
C ILE A 191 -14.68 -0.71 11.07
N GLY A 192 -14.45 -1.90 11.62
CA GLY A 192 -14.52 -3.16 10.86
C GLY A 192 -13.30 -3.38 9.96
N ALA A 193 -13.41 -4.32 9.02
CA ALA A 193 -12.36 -4.64 8.07
C ALA A 193 -12.93 -4.96 6.68
N ASN A 194 -12.14 -4.76 5.62
CA ASN A 194 -12.53 -5.16 4.26
C ASN A 194 -11.80 -6.43 3.86
N THR A 195 -12.47 -7.31 3.11
CA THR A 195 -11.88 -8.56 2.62
C THR A 195 -11.80 -8.62 1.10
N PHE A 196 -10.71 -9.20 0.58
CA PHE A 196 -10.35 -9.22 -0.83
C PHE A 196 -9.97 -10.63 -1.27
N SER A 197 -10.07 -10.93 -2.56
CA SER A 197 -9.59 -12.21 -3.11
C SER A 197 -8.07 -12.27 -3.24
N ASP A 198 -7.43 -11.12 -3.48
CA ASP A 198 -5.98 -11.01 -3.64
C ASP A 198 -5.44 -9.83 -2.80
N PRO A 199 -4.48 -10.04 -1.87
CA PRO A 199 -3.88 -8.99 -1.06
C PRO A 199 -2.85 -8.16 -1.82
N ARG A 200 -2.62 -8.42 -3.12
CA ARG A 200 -1.65 -7.70 -3.99
C ARG A 200 -2.35 -6.75 -4.94
N ALA A 201 -3.58 -7.05 -5.30
CA ALA A 201 -4.42 -6.25 -6.16
C ALA A 201 -5.77 -6.14 -5.45
N LEU A 202 -6.18 -4.94 -5.02
CA LEU A 202 -7.49 -4.68 -4.38
C LEU A 202 -8.64 -4.94 -5.35
N THR A 203 -8.77 -6.18 -5.81
CA THR A 203 -9.73 -6.65 -6.78
C THR A 203 -10.91 -7.28 -6.07
N ASP A 204 -12.05 -7.27 -6.76
CA ASP A 204 -13.37 -7.70 -6.33
C ASP A 204 -14.13 -6.74 -5.40
N ASN A 205 -15.45 -6.92 -5.37
CA ASN A 205 -16.35 -6.25 -4.44
C ASN A 205 -15.94 -6.66 -3.02
N ALA A 206 -15.29 -5.74 -2.30
CA ALA A 206 -14.87 -5.98 -0.93
C ALA A 206 -16.09 -6.38 -0.09
N LEU A 207 -15.99 -7.52 0.60
CA LEU A 207 -16.97 -7.93 1.59
C LEU A 207 -16.47 -7.42 2.95
N GLY A 208 -17.25 -6.55 3.58
CA GLY A 208 -16.91 -5.98 4.87
C GLY A 208 -17.15 -6.98 6.00
N ILE A 209 -16.20 -7.08 6.92
CA ILE A 209 -16.39 -7.63 8.27
C ILE A 209 -16.84 -6.45 9.15
N PRO A 210 -17.97 -6.54 9.85
CA PRO A 210 -18.42 -5.47 10.75
C PRO A 210 -17.39 -5.14 11.84
N ALA A 211 -17.55 -3.99 12.48
CA ALA A 211 -16.75 -3.62 13.65
C ALA A 211 -16.98 -4.59 14.81
N ASP A 212 -15.98 -4.70 15.69
CA ASP A 212 -16.02 -5.52 16.92
C ASP A 212 -16.46 -6.98 16.68
N THR A 213 -16.12 -7.51 15.51
CA THR A 213 -16.47 -8.86 15.08
C THR A 213 -15.25 -9.76 15.21
N THR A 214 -15.37 -10.83 15.98
CA THR A 214 -14.34 -11.86 16.11
C THR A 214 -14.43 -12.82 14.94
N VAL A 215 -13.33 -12.96 14.20
CA VAL A 215 -13.17 -13.90 13.09
C VAL A 215 -12.03 -14.87 13.40
N VAL A 216 -11.97 -15.94 12.62
CA VAL A 216 -10.86 -16.89 12.68
C VAL A 216 -9.92 -16.64 11.51
N VAL A 217 -8.63 -16.52 11.77
CA VAL A 217 -7.58 -16.37 10.77
C VAL A 217 -6.65 -17.58 10.77
N ARG A 218 -6.18 -17.93 9.57
CA ARG A 218 -5.35 -19.13 9.34
C ARG A 218 -3.86 -18.81 9.33
N CYS A 219 -3.48 -17.73 8.67
CA CYS A 219 -2.09 -17.33 8.50
C CYS A 219 -1.99 -15.88 7.99
N ARG A 220 -0.78 -15.31 8.01
CA ARG A 220 -0.46 -13.98 7.49
C ARG A 220 0.40 -14.02 6.24
N TYR A 221 0.20 -13.05 5.35
CA TYR A 221 0.94 -12.88 4.10
C TYR A 221 1.49 -11.47 3.98
N TYR A 222 2.78 -11.35 3.64
CA TYR A 222 3.43 -10.05 3.47
C TYR A 222 3.18 -9.51 2.06
N SER A 223 2.42 -8.42 1.95
CA SER A 223 2.14 -7.69 0.71
C SER A 223 2.10 -6.18 0.99
N PRO A 224 3.26 -5.51 1.02
CA PRO A 224 3.36 -4.08 1.35
C PRO A 224 2.99 -3.18 0.17
N VAL A 225 2.55 -3.76 -0.96
CA VAL A 225 2.23 -3.03 -2.19
C VAL A 225 1.06 -2.06 -1.98
N LEU A 226 0.18 -2.37 -1.02
CA LEU A 226 -1.00 -1.59 -0.72
C LEU A 226 -0.77 -0.69 0.49
N PRO A 227 -0.98 0.63 0.39
CA PRO A 227 -0.70 1.54 1.49
C PRO A 227 -1.55 1.34 2.75
N SER A 228 -2.69 0.69 2.62
CA SER A 228 -3.61 0.45 3.73
C SER A 228 -3.03 -0.44 4.82
N VAL A 229 -1.96 -1.22 4.54
CA VAL A 229 -1.31 -2.12 5.50
C VAL A 229 0.00 -1.58 6.09
N VAL A 230 0.33 -0.31 5.86
CA VAL A 230 1.52 0.32 6.49
C VAL A 230 1.28 0.47 8.00
N PRO A 231 2.29 0.27 8.87
CA PRO A 231 3.72 0.06 8.55
C PRO A 231 4.15 -1.37 8.22
N ASP A 232 3.40 -2.37 8.66
CA ASP A 232 3.92 -3.74 8.71
C ASP A 232 3.74 -4.54 7.41
N GLY A 233 2.76 -4.18 6.58
CA GLY A 233 2.54 -4.78 5.26
C GLY A 233 1.89 -6.16 5.28
N PHE A 234 1.30 -6.61 6.38
CA PHE A 234 0.70 -7.93 6.51
C PHE A 234 -0.81 -7.96 6.23
N TRP A 235 -1.25 -9.13 5.78
CA TRP A 235 -2.63 -9.49 5.48
C TRP A 235 -2.95 -10.81 6.15
N TYR A 236 -4.16 -10.97 6.69
CA TYR A 236 -4.65 -12.24 7.21
C TYR A 236 -5.52 -12.97 6.20
N LEU A 237 -5.33 -14.28 6.10
CA LEU A 237 -6.28 -15.18 5.44
C LEU A 237 -7.38 -15.56 6.44
N VAL A 238 -8.59 -15.07 6.19
CA VAL A 238 -9.77 -15.35 7.03
C VAL A 238 -10.31 -16.74 6.72
N ASP A 239 -10.72 -17.47 7.75
CA ASP A 239 -11.20 -18.87 7.68
C ASP A 239 -12.60 -19.06 8.28
N SER A 240 -13.25 -17.97 8.72
CA SER A 240 -14.59 -18.00 9.30
C SER A 240 -15.68 -17.52 8.35
N GLU A 241 -16.83 -18.18 8.42
CA GLU A 241 -18.11 -17.76 7.83
C GLU A 241 -18.04 -17.43 6.33
N GLU A 242 -18.71 -16.36 5.91
CA GLU A 242 -18.81 -15.87 4.54
C GLU A 242 -17.52 -15.21 4.02
N TRP A 243 -16.56 -14.94 4.90
CA TRP A 243 -15.25 -14.38 4.54
C TRP A 243 -14.16 -15.45 4.35
N ALA A 244 -14.48 -16.73 4.57
CA ALA A 244 -13.52 -17.81 4.46
C ALA A 244 -12.81 -17.83 3.08
N GLY A 245 -11.47 -17.91 3.11
CA GLY A 245 -10.62 -17.87 1.92
C GLY A 245 -10.31 -16.46 1.40
N ARG A 246 -10.77 -15.39 2.07
CA ARG A 246 -10.50 -14.00 1.69
C ARG A 246 -9.40 -13.39 2.56
N TRP A 247 -8.74 -12.37 2.02
CA TRP A 247 -7.63 -11.65 2.64
C TRP A 247 -8.09 -10.33 3.24
N SER A 248 -7.68 -10.04 4.47
CA SER A 248 -7.99 -8.79 5.17
C SER A 248 -6.71 -8.09 5.65
N PRO A 249 -6.61 -6.75 5.61
CA PRO A 249 -5.47 -6.01 6.18
C PRO A 249 -5.29 -6.34 7.66
N SER A 250 -4.09 -6.73 8.11
CA SER A 250 -3.87 -7.10 9.53
C SER A 250 -4.09 -5.95 10.51
N ASN A 251 -3.80 -4.73 10.07
CA ASN A 251 -3.95 -3.51 10.88
C ASN A 251 -5.41 -3.04 11.02
N SER A 252 -6.37 -3.79 10.49
CA SER A 252 -7.80 -3.58 10.75
C SER A 252 -8.31 -4.40 11.95
N PHE A 253 -7.45 -5.21 12.56
CA PHE A 253 -7.76 -6.04 13.72
C PHE A 253 -7.10 -5.50 14.99
N MET A 254 -7.55 -5.99 16.13
CA MET A 254 -7.03 -5.64 17.44
C MET A 254 -5.64 -6.23 17.68
N ASN A 255 -5.26 -7.36 17.07
CA ASN A 255 -3.90 -7.92 17.15
C ASN A 255 -3.38 -8.09 18.59
N GLY A 256 -4.26 -8.54 19.50
CA GLY A 256 -3.97 -8.66 20.93
C GLY A 256 -4.16 -7.38 21.76
N ASP A 257 -4.49 -6.25 21.14
CA ASP A 257 -4.84 -5.01 21.85
C ASP A 257 -6.19 -5.11 22.56
N VAL A 258 -6.34 -4.36 23.65
CA VAL A 258 -7.56 -4.35 24.45
C VAL A 258 -8.64 -3.51 23.75
N PRO A 259 -9.87 -4.03 23.56
CA PRO A 259 -10.98 -3.26 23.00
C PRO A 259 -11.22 -1.93 23.73
N GLY A 260 -11.30 -0.84 22.97
CA GLY A 260 -11.43 0.53 23.49
C GLY A 260 -10.15 1.15 24.07
N GLY A 261 -9.03 0.42 24.06
CA GLY A 261 -7.71 0.90 24.42
C GLY A 261 -6.97 1.59 23.27
N GLU A 262 -5.72 1.95 23.53
CA GLU A 262 -4.80 2.39 22.49
C GLU A 262 -4.43 1.21 21.58
N THR A 263 -4.44 1.43 20.26
CA THR A 263 -3.96 0.45 19.28
C THR A 263 -2.44 0.50 19.22
N LEU A 264 -1.79 -0.53 19.75
CA LEU A 264 -0.33 -0.64 19.84
C LEU A 264 0.24 -1.58 18.76
N HIS A 265 -0.56 -2.52 18.26
CA HIS A 265 -0.10 -3.55 17.32
C HIS A 265 -0.83 -3.46 15.98
N ASN A 266 -0.07 -3.31 14.89
CA ASN A 266 -0.62 -3.35 13.53
C ASN A 266 -0.73 -4.78 12.97
N THR A 267 -0.04 -5.74 13.60
CA THR A 267 -0.03 -7.16 13.23
C THR A 267 0.23 -8.00 14.48
N ASP A 268 -0.55 -9.05 14.65
CA ASP A 268 -0.24 -10.17 15.54
C ASP A 268 0.78 -11.08 14.85
N PHE A 269 1.98 -11.11 15.43
CA PHE A 269 3.07 -11.92 14.91
C PHE A 269 3.03 -13.39 15.36
N ASP A 270 2.11 -13.75 16.27
CA ASP A 270 1.83 -15.14 16.65
C ASP A 270 1.06 -15.89 15.56
N VAL A 271 0.36 -15.16 14.67
CA VAL A 271 -0.23 -15.71 13.44
C VAL A 271 0.91 -16.12 12.48
N PRO A 272 0.96 -17.39 12.04
CA PRO A 272 2.07 -17.91 11.25
C PRO A 272 2.04 -17.34 9.83
N VAL A 273 3.20 -17.26 9.17
CA VAL A 273 3.28 -16.87 7.74
C VAL A 273 2.72 -17.99 6.87
N CYS A 274 1.87 -17.65 5.90
CA CYS A 274 1.31 -18.60 4.94
C CYS A 274 2.43 -19.25 4.09
N ARG A 275 2.32 -20.56 3.84
CA ARG A 275 3.23 -21.36 3.02
C ARG A 275 2.52 -22.04 1.86
#